data_AF-A0AAT9FPC4-F1
#
_entry.id   AF-A0AAT9FPC4-F1
#
_cell.length_a   1.000
_cell.length_b   1.000
_cell.length_c   1.000
_cell.angle_alpha   90.00
_cell.angle_beta   90.00
_cell.angle_gamma   90.00
#
_symmetry.space_group_name_H-M   'P 1'
#
loop_
_entity.id
_entity.type
_entity.pdbx_description
1 polymer ?
#
loop_
_entity_poly.entity_id
_entity_poly.type
_entity_poly.pdbx_seq_one_letter_code
_entity_poly.pdbx_strand_id
1 'polypeptide(L)' 'MSIKGFHILFITLATLLCVFVVVWAFVLETRSSLGLQIFGGTCALAAILLPIYGVRFSRKAQKI' A
#
# COMPACT_ATOMS: atom_id res chain seq x y z
N MET A 1 1.76 -12.43 21.33
CA MET A 1 2.25 -11.35 20.42
C MET A 1 1.09 -10.40 20.17
N SER A 2 1.25 -9.10 20.42
CA SER A 2 0.10 -8.17 20.38
C SER A 2 -0.45 -8.08 18.95
N ILE A 3 -1.71 -8.45 18.74
CA ILE A 3 -2.45 -8.39 17.46
C ILE A 3 -2.21 -7.07 16.70
N LYS A 4 -1.99 -6.00 17.45
CA LYS A 4 -1.68 -4.65 16.97
C LYS A 4 -0.37 -4.58 16.15
N GLY A 5 0.68 -5.26 16.60
CA GLY A 5 1.99 -5.25 15.94
C GLY A 5 1.99 -6.03 14.62
N PHE A 6 1.30 -7.17 14.60
CA PHE A 6 1.12 -7.96 13.36
C PHE A 6 0.33 -7.17 12.30
N HIS A 7 -0.73 -6.47 12.71
CA HIS A 7 -1.53 -5.66 11.80
C HIS A 7 -0.74 -4.50 11.17
N ILE A 8 0.11 -3.83 11.95
CA ILE A 8 0.96 -2.75 11.43
C ILE A 8 1.99 -3.32 10.45
N LEU A 9 2.68 -4.40 10.81
CA LEU A 9 3.64 -5.05 9.89
C LEU A 9 2.99 -5.50 8.59
N PHE A 10 1.78 -6.07 8.66
CA PHE A 10 1.02 -6.47 7.48
C PHE A 10 0.69 -5.27 6.57
N ILE A 11 0.23 -4.16 7.14
CA ILE A 11 -0.05 -2.93 6.39
C ILE A 11 1.22 -2.37 5.74
N THR A 12 2.35 -2.38 6.45
CA THR A 12 3.63 -1.92 5.91
C THR A 12 4.12 -2.81 4.76
N LEU A 13 3.98 -4.13 4.87
CA LEU A 13 4.34 -5.06 3.79
C LEU A 13 3.43 -4.90 2.57
N ALA A 14 2.11 -4.79 2.78
CA ALA A 14 1.13 -4.61 1.72
C ALA A 14 1.33 -3.28 0.97
N THR A 15 1.70 -2.21 1.68
CA THR A 15 2.04 -0.93 1.06
C THR A 15 3.32 -0.99 0.24
N LEU A 16 4.36 -1.63 0.77
CA LEU A 16 5.62 -1.83 0.04
C LEU A 16 5.39 -2.60 -1.27
N LEU A 17 4.57 -3.66 -1.22
CA LEU A 17 4.14 -4.43 -2.38
C LEU A 17 3.34 -3.59 -3.38
N CYS A 18 2.35 -2.81 -2.93
CA CYS A 18 1.59 -1.92 -3.82
C CYS A 18 2.48 -0.85 -4.47
N VAL A 19 3.41 -0.25 -3.73
CA VAL A 19 4.36 0.73 -4.28
C VAL A 19 5.25 0.07 -5.34
N PHE A 20 5.73 -1.14 -5.08
CA PHE A 20 6.51 -1.90 -6.06
C PHE A 20 5.72 -2.18 -7.34
N VAL A 21 4.46 -2.58 -7.23
CA VAL A 21 3.57 -2.80 -8.38
C VAL A 21 3.30 -1.51 -9.16
N VAL A 22 3.14 -0.38 -8.48
CA VAL A 22 2.99 0.93 -9.14
C VAL A 22 4.26 1.30 -9.90
N VAL A 23 5.43 1.17 -9.27
CA VAL A 23 6.72 1.43 -9.93
C VAL A 23 6.90 0.52 -11.13
N TRP A 24 6.58 -0.77 -11.01
CA TRP A 24 6.63 -1.70 -12.14
C TRP A 24 5.68 -1.27 -13.27
N ALA A 25 4.40 -1.09 -12.95
CA ALA A 25 3.35 -0.79 -13.92
C ALA A 25 3.59 0.51 -14.71
N PHE A 26 4.24 1.50 -14.10
CA PHE A 26 4.48 2.82 -14.72
C PHE A 26 5.90 3.04 -15.24
N VAL A 27 6.92 2.39 -14.65
CA VAL A 27 8.34 2.64 -14.99
C VAL A 27 8.93 1.52 -15.84
N LEU A 28 8.61 0.25 -15.55
CA LEU A 28 9.21 -0.90 -16.23
C LEU A 28 8.39 -1.38 -17.43
N GLU A 29 7.08 -1.18 -17.41
CA GLU A 29 6.21 -1.70 -18.46
C GLU A 29 6.06 -0.72 -19.63
N THR A 30 6.76 -1.00 -20.74
CA THR A 30 6.78 -0.11 -21.93
C THR A 30 5.54 -0.28 -22.83
N ARG A 31 4.85 -1.44 -22.77
CA ARG A 31 3.55 -1.68 -23.43
C ARG A 31 2.42 -1.66 -22.40
N SER A 32 2.06 -0.47 -21.96
CA SER A 32 0.97 -0.29 -21.01
C SER A 32 -0.39 -0.52 -21.68
N SER A 33 -1.05 -1.64 -21.38
CA SER A 33 -2.44 -1.88 -21.77
C SER A 33 -3.39 -1.12 -20.84
N LEU A 34 -4.59 -0.76 -21.32
CA LEU A 34 -5.61 -0.06 -20.52
C LEU A 34 -5.88 -0.74 -19.17
N GLY A 35 -5.89 -2.08 -19.14
CA GLY A 35 -6.05 -2.85 -17.90
C GLY A 35 -4.90 -2.64 -16.91
N LEU A 36 -3.67 -2.53 -17.40
CA LEU A 36 -2.47 -2.32 -16.58
C LEU A 36 -2.43 -0.91 -15.98
N GLN A 37 -2.91 0.11 -16.72
CA GLN A 37 -3.05 1.47 -16.18
C GLN A 37 -4.11 1.56 -15.06
N ILE A 38 -5.26 0.92 -15.24
CA ILE A 38 -6.33 0.90 -14.23
C ILE A 38 -5.86 0.14 -12.99
N PHE A 39 -5.17 -0.99 -13.18
CA PHE A 39 -4.62 -1.79 -12.09
C PHE A 39 -3.53 -1.04 -11.31
N GLY A 40 -2.61 -0.39 -12.03
CA GLY A 40 -1.58 0.47 -11.46
C GLY A 40 -2.16 1.66 -10.70
N GLY A 41 -3.17 2.34 -11.27
CA GLY A 41 -3.87 3.45 -10.61
C GLY A 41 -4.61 3.01 -9.34
N THR A 42 -5.24 1.84 -9.36
CA THR A 42 -5.90 1.27 -8.17
C THR A 42 -4.88 0.90 -7.10
N CYS A 43 -3.75 0.31 -7.48
CA CYS A 43 -2.64 0.04 -6.56
C CYS A 43 -2.01 1.32 -6.00
N ALA A 44 -1.97 2.42 -6.77
CA ALA A 44 -1.49 3.71 -6.29
C ALA A 44 -2.42 4.32 -5.24
N LEU A 45 -3.73 4.26 -5.46
CA LEU A 45 -4.73 4.65 -4.45
C LEU A 45 -4.60 3.78 -3.18
N ALA A 46 -4.49 2.47 -3.34
CA ALA A 46 -4.28 1.54 -2.22
C ALA A 46 -2.97 1.84 -1.47
N ALA A 47 -1.88 2.12 -2.18
CA ALA A 47 -0.59 2.49 -1.62
C ALA A 47 -0.63 3.78 -0.79
N ILE A 48 -1.57 4.69 -1.03
CA ILE A 48 -1.75 5.93 -0.26
C ILE A 48 -2.75 5.73 0.89
N LEU A 49 -3.84 4.99 0.66
CA LEU A 49 -4.87 4.73 1.67
C LEU A 49 -4.39 3.82 2.80
N LEU A 50 -3.66 2.74 2.47
CA LEU A 50 -3.18 1.78 3.47
C LEU A 50 -2.21 2.39 4.51
N PRO A 51 -1.18 3.18 4.16
CA PRO A 51 -0.31 3.79 5.15
C PRO A 51 -1.01 4.92 5.90
N ILE A 52 -1.93 5.67 5.28
CA ILE A 52 -2.77 6.64 6.03
C ILE A 52 -3.59 5.91 7.10
N TYR A 53 -4.17 4.75 6.77
CA TYR A 53 -4.92 3.94 7.72
C TYR A 53 -4.01 3.36 8.82
N GLY A 54 -2.85 2.82 8.45
CA GLY A 54 -1.84 2.29 9.36
C GLY A 54 -1.30 3.36 10.33
N VAL A 55 -1.00 4.56 9.85
CA VAL A 55 -0.53 5.69 10.66
C VAL A 55 -1.65 6.19 11.58
N ARG A 56 -2.89 6.32 11.10
CA ARG A 56 -4.01 6.69 11.98
C ARG A 56 -4.24 5.65 13.08
N PHE A 57 -4.18 4.37 12.75
CA PHE A 57 -4.36 3.29 13.72
C PHE A 57 -3.23 3.27 14.75
N SER A 58 -1.98 3.43 14.31
CA SER A 58 -0.80 3.47 15.18
C SER A 58 -0.83 4.70 16.11
N ARG A 59 -1.19 5.89 15.60
CA ARG A 59 -1.40 7.09 16.43
C ARG A 59 -2.53 6.93 17.43
N LYS A 60 -3.62 6.25 17.07
CA LYS A 60 -4.75 6.01 17.97
C LYS A 60 -4.41 4.96 19.05
N ALA A 61 -3.56 3.99 18.71
CA ALA A 61 -3.09 2.95 19.63
C ALA A 61 -2.00 3.44 20.62
N GLN A 62 -1.18 4.42 20.24
CA GLN A 62 -0.22 5.09 21.12
C GLN A 62 -0.84 6.11 22.09
N LYS A 63 -2.10 6.49 21.85
CA LYS A 63 -2.83 7.46 22.68
C LYS A 63 -3.72 6.81 23.75
N ILE A 64 -3.64 5.49 23.89
CA ILE A 64 -4.26 4.66 24.94
C ILE A 64 -3.13 4.20 25.84
#